data_AF-A0A973UQM3-F1
#
_entry.id   AF-A0A973UQM3-F1
#
_cell.length_a   1.000
_cell.length_b   1.000
_cell.length_c   1.000
_cell.angle_alpha   90.00
_cell.angle_beta   90.00
_cell.angle_gamma   90.00
#
_symmetry.space_group_name_H-M   'P 1'
#
loop_
_entity.id
_entity.type
_entity.pdbx_description
1 polymer ?
#
loop_
_entity_poly.entity_id
_entity_poly.type
_entity_poly.pdbx_seq_one_letter_code
_entity_poly.pdbx_strand_id
1 'polypeptide(L)'
;MHHHGYLWTGPKARFDQEALRRPPHPEPPPAGTKPELIQRYREVAAEFPTSDLPPLETAYWLVKPRSLVRGTWPEPRAAAAWLGDRLTEYAPRFAAQAQRDVGRLTGLVTSAAERLSAGGDVSLGFYLERPSYLSLALVTCTPQRGISELSCPLDR
;
A
#
# COMPACT_ATOMS: atom_id res chain seq x y z
N MET A 1 -16.11 2.20 -9.95
CA MET A 1 -14.72 2.40 -9.48
C MET A 1 -14.78 2.41 -7.96
N HIS A 2 -13.88 1.69 -7.29
CA HIS A 2 -13.84 1.68 -5.82
C HIS A 2 -12.46 2.11 -5.34
N HIS A 3 -12.41 2.59 -4.11
CA HIS A 3 -11.18 2.94 -3.41
C HIS A 3 -11.00 1.97 -2.25
N HIS A 4 -9.87 1.27 -2.20
CA HIS A 4 -9.58 0.27 -1.18
C HIS A 4 -8.51 0.80 -0.23
N GLY A 5 -8.81 0.78 1.07
CA GLY A 5 -7.91 1.24 2.12
C GLY A 5 -7.00 0.14 2.63
N TYR A 6 -5.72 0.46 2.75
CA TYR A 6 -4.70 -0.43 3.31
C TYR A 6 -3.95 0.31 4.41
N LEU A 7 -3.69 -0.41 5.49
CA LEU A 7 -2.94 0.11 6.63
C LEU A 7 -1.92 -0.96 7.03
N TRP A 8 -0.67 -0.53 7.10
CA TRP A 8 0.40 -1.33 7.66
C TRP A 8 1.14 -0.53 8.72
N THR A 9 1.42 -1.18 9.85
CA THR A 9 2.30 -0.63 10.87
C THR A 9 3.19 -1.73 11.42
N GLY A 10 4.45 -1.41 11.68
CA GLY A 10 5.41 -2.38 12.20
C GLY A 10 6.84 -1.85 12.22
N PRO A 11 7.82 -2.68 12.59
CA PRO A 11 9.22 -2.29 12.63
C PRO A 11 9.72 -1.78 11.28
N LYS A 12 10.42 -0.65 11.26
CA LYS A 12 10.96 -0.06 10.01
C LYS A 12 11.88 -1.04 9.28
N ALA A 13 12.66 -1.82 10.00
CA ALA A 13 13.53 -2.86 9.44
C ALA A 13 12.75 -3.92 8.64
N ARG A 14 11.50 -4.23 9.01
CA ARG A 14 10.63 -5.16 8.26
C ARG A 14 10.11 -4.51 6.99
N PHE A 15 9.71 -3.24 7.07
CA PHE A 15 9.32 -2.45 5.90
C PHE A 15 10.47 -2.30 4.88
N ASP A 16 11.72 -2.30 5.35
CA ASP A 16 12.91 -2.20 4.49
C ASP A 16 13.29 -3.52 3.80
N GLN A 17 12.54 -4.61 4.02
CA GLN A 17 12.68 -5.86 3.29
C GLN A 17 12.12 -5.73 1.87
N GLU A 18 12.86 -5.03 1.02
CA GLU A 18 12.42 -4.61 -0.31
C GLU A 18 12.02 -5.77 -1.23
N ALA A 19 12.68 -6.93 -1.10
CA ALA A 19 12.43 -8.09 -1.95
C ALA A 19 10.96 -8.55 -1.94
N LEU A 20 10.24 -8.38 -0.83
CA LEU A 20 8.82 -8.76 -0.70
C LEU A 20 7.86 -7.62 -1.04
N ARG A 21 8.39 -6.45 -1.43
CA ARG A 21 7.63 -5.25 -1.81
C ARG A 21 7.60 -5.04 -3.33
N ARG A 22 8.32 -5.87 -4.08
CA ARG A 22 8.32 -5.90 -5.55
C ARG A 22 7.68 -7.20 -6.02
N PRO A 23 6.84 -7.19 -7.07
CA PRO A 23 6.48 -8.42 -7.75
C PRO A 23 7.75 -9.12 -8.27
N PRO A 24 7.75 -10.46 -8.41
CA PRO A 24 8.84 -11.14 -9.08
C PRO A 24 8.99 -10.62 -10.51
N HIS A 25 10.20 -10.74 -11.07
CA HIS A 25 10.41 -10.42 -12.48
C HIS A 25 9.50 -11.33 -13.35
N PRO A 26 8.83 -10.80 -14.41
CA PRO A 26 7.94 -11.61 -15.24
C PRO A 26 8.63 -12.81 -15.89
N GLU A 27 9.89 -12.62 -16.29
CA GLU A 27 10.72 -13.70 -16.82
C GLU A 27 11.50 -14.36 -15.67
N PRO A 28 11.41 -15.70 -15.52
CA PRO A 28 12.21 -16.41 -14.53
C PRO A 28 13.70 -16.40 -14.90
N PRO A 29 14.60 -16.61 -13.93
CA PRO A 29 16.03 -16.73 -14.21
C PRO A 29 16.33 -17.83 -15.25
N PRO A 30 17.25 -17.60 -16.20
CA PRO A 30 17.57 -18.58 -17.24
C PRO A 30 18.07 -19.91 -16.68
N ALA A 31 17.90 -20.99 -17.44
CA ALA A 31 18.51 -22.28 -17.15
C ALA A 31 20.04 -22.14 -17.04
N GLY A 32 20.65 -22.75 -16.01
CA GLY A 32 22.08 -22.60 -15.71
C GLY A 32 22.41 -21.46 -14.74
N THR A 33 21.41 -20.66 -14.33
CA THR A 33 21.57 -19.73 -13.20
C THR A 33 21.83 -20.49 -11.91
N LYS A 34 22.62 -19.89 -11.00
CA LYS A 34 22.92 -20.47 -9.69
C LYS A 34 21.62 -20.88 -8.94
N PRO A 35 21.58 -22.09 -8.33
CA PRO A 35 20.38 -22.58 -7.64
C PRO A 35 19.81 -21.62 -6.60
N GLU A 36 20.66 -20.86 -5.89
CA GLU A 36 20.21 -19.91 -4.86
C GLU A 36 19.37 -18.77 -5.45
N LEU A 37 19.67 -18.30 -6.66
CA LEU A 37 18.90 -17.24 -7.33
C LEU A 37 17.55 -17.75 -7.84
N ILE A 38 17.51 -18.99 -8.34
CA ILE A 38 16.26 -19.65 -8.74
C ILE A 38 15.35 -19.84 -7.52
N GLN A 39 15.93 -20.28 -6.41
CA GLN A 39 15.21 -20.45 -5.15
C GLN A 39 14.68 -19.10 -4.64
N ARG A 40 15.50 -18.05 -4.66
CA ARG A 40 15.08 -16.71 -4.25
C ARG A 40 13.95 -16.16 -5.10
N TYR A 41 14.00 -16.38 -6.41
CA TYR A 41 12.91 -16.00 -7.32
C TYR A 41 11.59 -16.68 -6.94
N ARG A 42 11.63 -18.00 -6.68
CA ARG A 42 10.45 -18.78 -6.29
C ARG A 42 9.86 -18.31 -4.96
N GLU A 43 10.70 -18.01 -3.98
CA GLU A 43 10.28 -17.44 -2.69
C GLU A 43 9.54 -16.12 -2.89
N VAL A 44 10.15 -15.17 -3.62
CA VAL A 44 9.51 -13.87 -3.88
C VAL A 44 8.20 -14.04 -4.65
N ALA A 45 8.16 -14.92 -5.64
CA ALA A 45 6.95 -15.17 -6.42
C ALA A 45 5.80 -15.74 -5.57
N ALA A 46 6.10 -16.58 -4.58
CA ALA A 46 5.11 -17.14 -3.67
C ALA A 46 4.72 -16.17 -2.54
N GLU A 47 5.68 -15.44 -1.98
CA GLU A 47 5.47 -14.58 -0.81
C GLU A 47 4.91 -13.21 -1.16
N PHE A 48 5.30 -12.61 -2.29
CA PHE A 48 4.80 -11.30 -2.68
C PHE A 48 3.27 -11.22 -2.68
N PRO A 49 2.50 -12.07 -3.36
CA PRO A 49 1.04 -11.93 -3.44
C PRO A 49 0.33 -12.13 -2.09
N THR A 50 0.99 -12.68 -1.07
CA THR A 50 0.39 -12.96 0.24
C THR A 50 0.95 -12.09 1.36
N SER A 51 2.07 -11.40 1.13
CA SER A 51 2.70 -10.49 2.08
C SER A 51 1.81 -9.30 2.42
N ASP A 52 1.79 -8.93 3.69
CA ASP A 52 1.17 -7.70 4.20
C ASP A 52 2.06 -6.46 4.05
N LEU A 53 3.28 -6.62 3.54
CA LEU A 53 4.19 -5.49 3.35
C LEU A 53 3.68 -4.55 2.27
N PRO A 54 3.72 -3.21 2.51
CA PRO A 54 3.36 -2.23 1.50
C PRO A 54 4.22 -2.40 0.24
N PRO A 55 3.64 -2.61 -0.94
CA PRO A 55 4.39 -2.75 -2.17
C PRO A 55 5.09 -1.43 -2.54
N LEU A 56 6.11 -1.51 -3.39
CA LEU A 56 6.79 -0.32 -3.93
C LEU A 56 5.88 0.47 -4.86
N GLU A 57 5.18 -0.21 -5.76
CA GLU A 57 4.13 0.42 -6.55
C GLU A 57 2.79 0.21 -5.84
N THR A 58 2.15 1.32 -5.47
CA THR A 58 0.91 1.34 -4.69
C THR A 58 -0.19 0.47 -5.30
N ALA A 59 -0.28 0.41 -6.63
CA ALA A 59 -1.31 -0.37 -7.33
C ALA A 59 -1.27 -1.88 -7.02
N TYR A 60 -0.09 -2.43 -6.69
CA TYR A 60 0.05 -3.85 -6.35
C TYR A 60 -0.59 -4.26 -5.02
N TRP A 61 -1.11 -3.30 -4.24
CA TRP A 61 -2.01 -3.64 -3.15
C TRP A 61 -3.23 -4.42 -3.63
N LEU A 62 -3.67 -4.19 -4.87
CA LEU A 62 -4.79 -4.92 -5.47
C LEU A 62 -4.46 -6.41 -5.66
N VAL A 63 -3.19 -6.80 -5.84
CA VAL A 63 -2.79 -8.22 -5.95
C VAL A 63 -2.90 -8.94 -4.61
N LYS A 64 -2.74 -8.22 -3.49
CA LYS A 64 -2.69 -8.81 -2.15
C LYS A 64 -4.06 -9.38 -1.71
N PRO A 65 -4.11 -10.19 -0.64
CA PRO A 65 -5.35 -10.80 -0.19
C PRO A 65 -6.38 -9.77 0.26
N ARG A 66 -7.66 -10.04 0.00
CA ARG A 66 -8.79 -9.18 0.42
C ARG A 66 -8.83 -8.95 1.94
N SER A 67 -8.30 -9.88 2.74
CA SER A 67 -8.20 -9.75 4.20
C SER A 67 -7.33 -8.57 4.67
N LEU A 68 -6.50 -8.01 3.79
CA LEU A 68 -5.71 -6.82 4.08
C LEU A 68 -6.47 -5.51 3.83
N VAL A 69 -7.59 -5.56 3.11
CA VAL A 69 -8.44 -4.39 2.86
C VAL A 69 -9.10 -3.96 4.17
N ARG A 70 -8.89 -2.72 4.56
CA ARG A 70 -9.43 -2.10 5.79
C ARG A 70 -10.75 -1.36 5.57
N GLY A 71 -11.10 -1.14 4.30
CA GLY A 71 -12.36 -0.56 3.89
C GLY A 71 -12.40 -0.41 2.39
N THR A 72 -13.60 -0.30 1.85
CA THR A 72 -13.84 -0.10 0.42
C THR A 72 -14.94 0.94 0.28
N TRP A 73 -14.70 1.96 -0.54
CA TRP A 73 -15.63 3.06 -0.71
C TRP A 73 -15.86 3.34 -2.20
N PRO A 74 -17.11 3.59 -2.61
CA PRO A 74 -17.41 4.08 -3.95
C PRO A 74 -17.06 5.56 -4.09
N GLU A 75 -17.13 6.33 -2.99
CA GLU A 75 -16.94 7.78 -3.00
C GLU A 75 -15.53 8.19 -2.56
N PRO A 76 -14.79 9.00 -3.35
CA PRO A 76 -13.46 9.50 -3.01
C PRO A 76 -13.41 10.19 -1.65
N ARG A 77 -14.44 10.98 -1.31
CA ARG A 77 -14.51 11.72 -0.05
C ARG A 77 -14.66 10.81 1.16
N ALA A 78 -15.41 9.71 1.03
CA ALA A 78 -15.57 8.73 2.11
C ALA A 78 -14.25 7.99 2.39
N ALA A 79 -13.52 7.63 1.33
CA ALA A 79 -12.18 7.06 1.44
C ALA A 79 -11.19 8.03 2.10
N ALA A 80 -11.22 9.31 1.71
CA ALA A 80 -10.39 10.35 2.31
C ALA A 80 -10.75 10.62 3.78
N ALA A 81 -12.03 10.54 4.16
CA ALA A 81 -12.46 10.65 5.55
C ALA A 81 -11.86 9.52 6.40
N TRP A 82 -11.90 8.27 5.92
CA TRP A 82 -11.21 7.16 6.59
C TRP A 82 -9.70 7.42 6.75
N LEU A 83 -9.05 8.00 5.74
CA LEU A 83 -7.64 8.40 5.85
C LEU A 83 -7.44 9.45 6.96
N GLY A 84 -8.32 10.44 7.05
CA GLY A 84 -8.32 11.45 8.11
C GLY A 84 -8.47 10.86 9.50
N ASP A 85 -9.36 9.89 9.68
CA ASP A 85 -9.54 9.17 10.96
C ASP A 85 -8.24 8.44 11.35
N ARG A 86 -7.62 7.74 10.41
CA ARG A 86 -6.35 7.03 10.64
C ARG A 86 -5.20 8.01 10.92
N LEU A 87 -5.12 9.13 10.22
CA LEU A 87 -4.11 10.16 10.49
C LEU A 87 -4.27 10.74 11.90
N THR A 88 -5.51 11.05 12.31
CA THR A 88 -5.83 11.55 13.65
C THR A 88 -5.47 10.53 14.73
N GLU A 89 -5.81 9.26 14.53
CA GLU A 89 -5.52 8.16 15.45
C GLU A 89 -4.01 7.98 15.70
N TYR A 90 -3.19 8.07 14.65
CA TYR A 90 -1.74 7.84 14.74
C TYR A 90 -0.92 9.10 15.00
N ALA A 91 -1.49 10.30 14.82
CA ALA A 91 -0.77 11.58 14.96
C ALA A 91 0.03 11.72 16.26
N PRO A 92 -0.48 11.33 17.46
CA PRO A 92 0.29 11.41 18.69
C PRO A 92 1.62 10.64 18.66
N ARG A 93 1.69 9.59 17.82
CA ARG A 93 2.83 8.67 17.71
C ARG A 93 3.82 9.06 16.62
N PHE A 94 3.54 10.08 15.79
CA PHE A 94 4.48 10.50 14.74
C PHE A 94 5.78 11.02 15.35
N ALA A 95 6.91 10.54 14.84
CA ALA A 95 8.22 10.89 15.37
C ALA A 95 8.54 12.39 15.21
N ALA A 96 8.14 12.99 14.08
CA ALA A 96 8.34 14.41 13.81
C ALA A 96 7.12 15.23 14.25
N GLN A 97 7.33 16.23 15.12
CA GLN A 97 6.26 17.12 15.60
C GLN A 97 5.56 17.87 14.46
N ALA A 98 6.30 18.31 13.44
CA ALA A 98 5.74 18.98 12.27
C ALA A 98 4.76 18.10 11.47
N GLN A 99 4.84 16.76 11.59
CA GLN A 99 3.89 15.86 10.96
C GLN A 99 2.56 15.76 11.73
N ARG A 100 2.51 16.24 12.98
CA ARG A 100 1.31 16.25 13.83
C ARG A 100 0.44 17.49 13.63
N ASP A 101 0.92 18.45 12.85
CA ASP A 101 0.21 19.71 12.60
C ASP A 101 -1.16 19.44 11.96
N VAL A 102 -2.22 19.99 12.55
CA VAL A 102 -3.60 19.76 12.13
C VAL A 102 -3.85 20.31 10.72
N GLY A 103 -3.26 21.46 10.38
CA GLY A 103 -3.36 22.05 9.05
C GLY A 103 -2.75 21.15 7.98
N ARG A 104 -1.56 20.59 8.26
CA ARG A 104 -0.90 19.61 7.41
C ARG A 104 -1.74 18.35 7.22
N LEU A 105 -2.27 17.77 8.30
CA LEU A 105 -3.10 16.55 8.19
C LEU A 105 -4.37 16.81 7.39
N THR A 106 -5.02 17.94 7.61
CA THR A 106 -6.18 18.38 6.82
C THR A 106 -5.82 18.52 5.35
N GLY A 107 -4.68 19.14 5.02
CA GLY A 107 -4.19 19.26 3.65
C GLY A 107 -3.94 17.92 2.97
N LEU A 108 -3.40 16.93 3.70
CA LEU A 108 -3.23 15.57 3.18
C LEU A 108 -4.58 14.90 2.85
N VAL A 109 -5.58 15.07 3.71
CA VAL A 109 -6.92 14.53 3.48
C VAL A 109 -7.59 15.18 2.26
N THR A 110 -7.50 16.50 2.13
CA THR A 110 -8.03 17.24 0.97
C THR A 110 -7.37 16.78 -0.32
N SER A 111 -6.02 16.73 -0.35
CA SER A 111 -5.27 16.28 -1.52
C SER A 111 -5.58 14.81 -1.89
N ALA A 112 -5.80 13.95 -0.88
CA ALA A 112 -6.21 12.58 -1.11
C ALA A 112 -7.58 12.51 -1.81
N ALA A 113 -8.57 13.27 -1.34
CA ALA A 113 -9.89 13.31 -1.97
C ALA A 113 -9.83 13.76 -3.44
N GLU A 114 -9.05 14.80 -3.74
CA GLU A 114 -8.83 15.29 -5.10
C GLU A 114 -8.17 14.23 -5.99
N ARG A 115 -7.09 13.60 -5.50
CA ARG A 115 -6.37 12.57 -6.24
C ARG A 115 -7.24 11.35 -6.54
N LEU A 116 -8.01 10.89 -5.56
CA LEU A 116 -8.93 9.76 -5.73
C LEU A 116 -10.05 10.09 -6.72
N SER A 117 -10.57 11.33 -6.69
CA SER A 117 -11.57 11.80 -7.65
C SER A 117 -11.04 11.82 -9.09
N ALA A 118 -9.74 12.07 -9.26
CA ALA A 118 -9.04 11.98 -10.55
C ALA A 118 -8.62 10.54 -10.94
N GLY A 119 -9.02 9.53 -10.16
CA GLY A 119 -8.70 8.12 -10.42
C GLY A 119 -7.30 7.68 -9.97
N GLY A 120 -6.55 8.55 -9.27
CA GLY A 120 -5.22 8.24 -8.76
C GLY A 120 -5.24 7.39 -7.49
N ASP A 121 -4.04 6.95 -7.09
CA ASP A 121 -3.79 6.23 -5.83
C ASP A 121 -3.11 7.16 -4.81
N VAL A 122 -3.37 6.94 -3.53
CA VAL A 122 -2.72 7.66 -2.42
C VAL A 122 -1.82 6.69 -1.66
N SER A 123 -0.61 7.13 -1.34
CA SER A 123 0.33 6.40 -0.48
C SER A 123 1.04 7.40 0.43
N LEU A 124 0.88 7.22 1.74
CA LEU A 124 1.49 8.05 2.77
C LEU A 124 2.31 7.20 3.72
N GLY A 125 3.40 7.78 4.21
CA GLY A 125 4.37 7.10 5.05
C GLY A 125 4.83 7.99 6.20
N PHE A 126 4.81 7.46 7.41
CA PHE A 126 5.18 8.20 8.63
C PHE A 126 6.09 7.35 9.51
N TYR A 127 7.16 7.96 10.00
CA TYR A 127 7.95 7.39 11.08
C TYR A 127 7.20 7.57 12.40
N LEU A 128 7.09 6.49 13.17
CA LEU A 128 6.47 6.50 14.49
C LEU A 128 7.53 6.50 15.59
N GLU A 129 7.09 6.68 16.83
CA GLU A 129 7.87 6.41 18.04
C GLU A 129 8.34 4.94 18.11
N ARG A 130 9.56 4.72 18.64
CA ARG A 130 10.31 3.45 18.51
C ARG A 130 10.55 3.15 17.00
N PRO A 131 11.52 2.34 16.57
CA PRO A 131 11.84 2.23 15.13
C PRO A 131 10.74 1.50 14.33
N SER A 132 9.60 2.16 14.16
CA SER A 132 8.35 1.68 13.58
C SER A 132 7.89 2.66 12.52
N TYR A 133 7.10 2.16 11.59
CA TYR A 133 6.63 2.90 10.44
C TYR A 133 5.15 2.66 10.23
N LEU A 134 4.43 3.69 9.79
CA LEU A 134 3.05 3.64 9.35
C LEU A 134 3.04 3.85 7.84
N SER A 135 2.39 2.94 7.12
CA SER A 135 2.03 3.11 5.72
C SER A 135 0.50 3.09 5.61
N LEU A 136 -0.04 4.12 4.97
CA LEU A 136 -1.45 4.25 4.64
C LEU A 136 -1.56 4.35 3.12
N ALA A 137 -2.44 3.55 2.52
CA ALA A 137 -2.72 3.64 1.10
C ALA A 137 -4.22 3.60 0.81
N LEU A 138 -4.62 4.32 -0.23
CA LEU A 138 -5.93 4.22 -0.87
C LEU A 138 -5.70 3.93 -2.34
N VAL A 139 -6.17 2.77 -2.80
CA VAL A 139 -5.91 2.29 -4.15
C VAL A 139 -7.20 2.21 -4.93
N THR A 140 -7.22 2.85 -6.09
CA THR A 140 -8.38 2.96 -6.95
C THR A 140 -8.41 1.78 -7.91
N CYS A 141 -9.42 0.91 -7.80
CA CYS A 141 -9.60 -0.16 -8.78
C CYS A 141 -10.33 0.38 -10.02
N THR A 142 -9.62 0.41 -11.16
CA THR A 142 -10.22 0.77 -12.46
C THR A 142 -10.32 -0.47 -13.34
N PRO A 143 -11.47 -0.72 -14.00
CA PRO A 143 -11.63 -1.85 -14.92
C PRO A 143 -10.65 -1.83 -16.10
N GLN A 144 -10.11 -0.65 -16.44
CA GLN A 144 -9.30 -0.41 -17.63
C GLN A 144 -7.79 -0.35 -17.35
N ARG A 145 -7.29 -0.79 -16.18
CA ARG A 145 -5.85 -0.70 -15.86
C ARG A 145 -4.95 -1.56 -16.76
N GLY A 146 -5.49 -2.30 -17.73
CA GLY A 146 -4.75 -3.05 -18.76
C GLY A 146 -3.97 -4.25 -18.24
N ILE A 147 -3.82 -4.38 -16.92
CA ILE A 147 -3.13 -5.46 -16.22
C ILE A 147 -4.19 -6.34 -15.56
N SER A 148 -4.42 -7.53 -16.13
CA SER A 148 -5.43 -8.48 -15.64
C SER A 148 -5.25 -8.87 -14.17
N GLU A 149 -4.02 -8.79 -13.66
CA GLU A 149 -3.65 -9.14 -12.28
C GLU A 149 -4.11 -8.10 -11.24
N LEU A 150 -4.47 -6.88 -11.67
CA LEU A 150 -4.92 -5.78 -10.81
C LEU A 150 -6.44 -5.65 -10.77
N SER A 151 -7.14 -6.79 -10.69
CA SER A 151 -8.61 -6.84 -10.52
C SER A 151 -9.07 -6.23 -9.21
N CYS A 152 -10.34 -5.79 -9.16
CA CYS A 152 -10.91 -5.27 -7.92
C CYS A 152 -10.95 -6.37 -6.85
N PRO A 153 -10.54 -6.08 -5.60
CA PRO A 153 -10.69 -6.99 -4.47
C PRO A 153 -12.12 -7.49 -4.21
N LEU A 154 -13.15 -6.84 -4.77
CA LEU A 154 -14.54 -7.31 -4.68
C LEU A 154 -14.89 -8.38 -5.72
N ASP A 155 -14.09 -8.50 -6.79
CA ASP A 155 -14.29 -9.47 -7.88
C ASP A 155 -13.57 -10.81 -7.61
N ARG A 156 -12.99 -10.98 -6.42
CA ARG A 156 -12.20 -12.14 -5.98
C ARG A 156 -12.84 -12.86 -4.81
#